data_AF-A0A3B9ZBF8-F1
#
_entry.id   AF-A0A3B9ZBF8-F1
#
_cell.length_a   1.000
_cell.length_b   1.000
_cell.length_c   1.000
_cell.angle_alpha   90.00
_cell.angle_beta   90.00
_cell.angle_gamma   90.00
#
_symmetry.space_group_name_H-M   'P 1'
#
loop_
_entity.id
_entity.type
_entity.pdbx_description
1 polymer ?
#
loop_
_entity_poly.entity_id
_entity_poly.type
_entity_poly.pdbx_seq_one_letter_code
_entity_poly.pdbx_strand_id
1 'polypeptide(L)'
;MTNKRKGLIILFFLIGLFLVFRLLVLLTYSNRLYEPEELYRGTIAREIIHGPLIPLWEYLDFKVEYFPGGTLVVGILAVPFFWLFGETYFSLKLVALLFALGTFVLWYLFLDKFFSRRIAVVTALIFIFCVPFYT
;
A
#
# COMPACT_ATOMS: atom_id res chain seq x y z
N MET A 1 -30.01 1.66 16.04
CA MET A 1 -28.57 2.00 15.84
C MET A 1 -28.43 3.45 15.42
N THR A 2 -27.59 4.22 16.12
CA THR A 2 -27.27 5.60 15.74
C THR A 2 -26.67 5.66 14.33
N ASN A 3 -26.95 6.73 13.58
CA ASN A 3 -26.48 6.90 12.19
C ASN A 3 -24.95 6.73 12.06
N LYS A 4 -24.19 7.15 13.09
CA LYS A 4 -22.74 6.94 13.20
C LYS A 4 -22.33 5.46 13.26
N ARG A 5 -23.01 4.62 14.06
CA ARG A 5 -22.70 3.18 14.15
C ARG A 5 -22.90 2.47 12.81
N LYS A 6 -23.96 2.82 12.07
CA LYS A 6 -24.20 2.28 10.74
C LYS A 6 -23.08 2.65 9.77
N GLY A 7 -22.64 3.91 9.80
CA GLY A 7 -21.53 4.39 8.96
C GLY A 7 -20.20 3.66 9.18
N LEU A 8 -19.87 3.38 10.45
CA LEU A 8 -18.67 2.62 10.81
C LEU A 8 -18.74 1.17 10.31
N ILE A 9 -19.88 0.50 10.47
CA ILE A 9 -20.05 -0.88 9.99
C ILE A 9 -19.89 -0.97 8.48
N ILE A 10 -20.47 -0.01 7.74
CA ILE A 10 -20.31 0.07 6.29
C ILE A 10 -18.83 0.26 5.92
N LEU A 11 -18.12 1.15 6.61
CA LEU A 11 -16.68 1.35 6.37
C LEU A 11 -15.87 0.09 6.64
N PHE A 12 -16.08 -0.59 7.76
CA PHE A 12 -15.39 -1.84 8.08
C PHE A 12 -15.65 -2.92 7.04
N PHE A 13 -16.90 -3.07 6.59
CA PHE A 13 -17.25 -4.01 5.54
C PHE A 13 -16.51 -3.68 4.23
N LEU A 14 -16.49 -2.40 3.83
CA LEU A 14 -15.82 -1.96 2.61
C LEU A 14 -14.29 -2.11 2.70
N ILE A 15 -13.68 -1.88 3.87
CA ILE A 15 -12.25 -2.17 4.12
C ILE A 15 -11.98 -3.66 3.96
N GLY A 16 -12.82 -4.52 4.55
CA GLY A 16 -12.68 -5.96 4.40
C GLY A 16 -12.75 -6.40 2.94
N LEU A 17 -13.74 -5.89 2.20
CA LEU A 17 -13.89 -6.16 0.76
C LEU A 17 -12.67 -5.67 -0.04
N PHE A 18 -12.19 -4.46 0.24
CA PHE A 18 -10.98 -3.88 -0.38
C PHE A 18 -9.75 -4.78 -0.15
N LEU A 19 -9.49 -5.16 1.10
CA LEU A 19 -8.34 -5.97 1.47
C LEU A 19 -8.40 -7.37 0.86
N VAL A 20 -9.57 -8.03 0.90
CA VAL A 20 -9.75 -9.34 0.27
C VAL A 20 -9.48 -9.26 -1.22
N PHE A 21 -10.04 -8.27 -1.92
CA PHE A 21 -9.82 -8.11 -3.36
C PHE A 21 -8.35 -7.85 -3.69
N ARG A 22 -7.70 -6.90 -3.00
CA ARG A 22 -6.29 -6.55 -3.25
C ARG A 22 -5.35 -7.71 -2.92
N LEU A 23 -5.58 -8.43 -1.83
CA LEU A 23 -4.78 -9.60 -1.47
C LEU A 23 -4.96 -10.74 -2.48
N LEU A 24 -6.17 -10.97 -2.99
CA LEU A 24 -6.39 -11.96 -4.05
C LEU A 24 -5.62 -11.61 -5.32
N VAL A 25 -5.63 -10.34 -5.74
CA VAL A 25 -4.83 -9.87 -6.87
C VAL A 25 -3.34 -10.07 -6.59
N LEU A 26 -2.85 -9.62 -5.44
CA LEU A 26 -1.44 -9.71 -5.08
C LEU A 26 -0.96 -11.16 -5.06
N LEU A 27 -1.74 -12.08 -4.49
CA LEU A 27 -1.37 -13.50 -4.39
C LEU A 27 -1.46 -14.25 -5.72
N THR A 28 -2.34 -13.83 -6.64
CA THR A 28 -2.53 -14.53 -7.93
C THR A 28 -1.75 -13.93 -9.09
N TYR A 29 -1.40 -12.64 -9.01
CA TYR A 29 -0.83 -11.87 -10.12
C TYR A 29 0.51 -11.18 -9.77
N SER A 30 1.10 -11.43 -8.60
CA SER A 30 2.38 -10.84 -8.15
C SER A 30 3.49 -10.92 -9.18
N ASN A 31 3.65 -12.07 -9.84
CA ASN A 31 4.71 -12.28 -10.84
C ASN A 31 4.57 -11.38 -12.08
N ARG A 32 3.37 -10.87 -12.37
CA ARG A 32 3.10 -9.96 -13.50
C ARG A 32 3.03 -8.49 -13.08
N LEU A 33 2.90 -8.21 -11.78
CA LEU A 33 2.97 -6.87 -11.19
C LEU A 33 4.41 -6.48 -10.81
N TYR A 34 5.37 -7.32 -11.20
CA TYR A 34 6.79 -7.14 -10.96
C TYR A 34 7.31 -5.92 -11.73
N GLU A 35 7.84 -4.96 -10.96
CA GLU A 35 8.58 -3.82 -11.49
C GLU A 35 10.01 -3.85 -10.94
N PRO A 36 11.04 -3.92 -11.80
CA PRO A 36 12.43 -4.03 -11.36
C PRO A 36 12.87 -2.92 -10.41
N GLU A 37 12.35 -1.70 -10.58
CA GLU A 37 12.64 -0.54 -9.74
C GLU A 37 12.24 -0.76 -8.27
N GLU A 38 11.25 -1.61 -8.01
CA GLU A 38 10.84 -1.89 -6.63
C GLU A 38 11.90 -2.67 -5.86
N LEU A 39 12.80 -3.39 -6.53
CA LEU A 39 13.87 -4.13 -5.87
C LEU A 39 14.83 -3.23 -5.10
N TYR A 40 15.06 -1.98 -5.55
CA TYR A 40 15.87 -1.02 -4.80
C TYR A 40 15.30 -0.78 -3.40
N ARG A 41 13.97 -0.69 -3.28
CA ARG A 41 13.26 -0.53 -2.01
C ARG A 41 13.43 -1.76 -1.12
N GLY A 42 13.37 -2.95 -1.71
CA GLY A 42 13.65 -4.20 -1.02
C GLY A 42 15.09 -4.30 -0.51
N THR A 43 16.06 -3.86 -1.30
CA THR A 43 17.48 -3.83 -0.90
C THR A 43 17.70 -2.90 0.28
N ILE A 44 17.10 -1.70 0.27
CA ILE A 44 17.15 -0.76 1.40
C ILE A 44 16.63 -1.42 2.68
N ALA A 45 15.46 -2.07 2.61
CA ALA A 45 14.87 -2.75 3.77
C ALA A 45 15.80 -3.85 4.31
N ARG A 46 16.36 -4.68 3.40
CA ARG A 46 17.30 -5.74 3.75
C ARG A 46 18.58 -5.19 4.39
N GLU A 47 19.14 -4.11 3.85
CA GLU A 47 20.34 -3.45 4.38
C GLU A 47 20.11 -2.85 5.76
N ILE A 48 18.93 -2.29 6.03
CA ILE A 48 18.59 -1.82 7.38
C ILE A 48 18.57 -2.99 8.38
N ILE A 49 18.11 -4.17 7.96
CA ILE A 49 17.96 -5.35 8.82
C ILE A 49 19.31 -6.03 9.09
N HIS A 50 20.13 -6.22 8.05
CA HIS A 50 21.36 -7.01 8.13
C HIS A 50 22.64 -6.20 8.28
N GLY A 51 22.54 -4.88 8.14
CA GLY A 51 23.68 -3.98 8.09
C GLY A 51 23.86 -3.42 6.67
N PRO A 52 23.98 -2.09 6.53
CA PRO A 52 24.09 -1.46 5.22
C PRO A 52 25.43 -1.77 4.54
N LEU A 53 25.39 -2.03 3.23
CA LEU A 53 26.60 -2.15 2.41
C LEU A 53 27.14 -0.77 2.02
N ILE A 54 26.24 0.20 1.85
CA ILE A 54 26.52 1.61 1.57
C ILE A 54 25.71 2.51 2.50
N PRO A 55 26.14 3.76 2.77
CA PRO A 55 25.32 4.73 3.49
C PRO A 55 23.92 4.86 2.86
N LEU A 56 22.86 4.81 3.68
CA LEU A 56 21.47 4.86 3.18
C LEU A 56 21.16 6.10 2.32
N TRP A 57 21.89 7.20 2.52
CA TRP A 57 21.75 8.43 1.74
C TRP A 57 22.23 8.28 0.30
N GLU A 58 23.04 7.27 -0.03
CA GLU A 58 23.48 7.02 -1.40
C GLU A 58 22.34 6.52 -2.30
N TYR A 59 21.28 5.95 -1.71
CA TYR A 59 20.03 5.67 -2.42
C TYR A 59 19.26 6.94 -2.84
N LEU A 60 19.72 8.14 -2.41
CA LEU A 60 19.18 9.41 -2.89
C LEU A 60 19.77 9.87 -4.23
N ASP A 61 20.70 9.11 -4.83
CA ASP A 61 21.30 9.48 -6.11
C ASP A 61 20.33 9.27 -7.29
N PHE A 62 19.95 10.38 -7.93
CA PHE A 62 19.09 10.42 -9.11
C PHE A 62 19.68 9.71 -10.34
N LYS A 63 20.98 9.39 -10.33
CA LYS A 63 21.59 8.56 -11.38
C LYS A 63 21.18 7.09 -11.28
N VAL A 64 20.72 6.65 -10.11
CA VAL A 64 20.31 5.27 -9.83
C VAL A 64 18.80 5.11 -9.98
N GLU A 65 18.01 6.12 -9.59
CA GLU A 65 16.55 6.05 -9.65
C GLU A 65 15.87 7.40 -9.89
N TYR A 66 14.76 7.40 -10.65
CA TYR A 66 14.01 8.61 -11.00
C TYR A 66 13.31 9.28 -9.81
N PHE A 67 12.94 8.52 -8.78
CA PHE A 67 12.22 9.00 -7.59
C PHE A 67 12.88 8.54 -6.29
N PRO A 68 14.14 8.96 -6.05
CA PRO A 68 15.00 8.29 -5.08
C PRO A 68 14.54 8.53 -3.63
N GLY A 69 13.94 9.70 -3.33
CA GLY A 69 13.32 9.97 -2.03
C GLY A 69 12.13 9.07 -1.71
N GLY A 70 11.29 8.77 -2.71
CA GLY A 70 10.16 7.85 -2.54
C GLY A 70 10.62 6.43 -2.27
N THR A 71 11.66 5.99 -2.98
CA THR A 71 12.26 4.67 -2.79
C THR A 71 12.85 4.50 -1.40
N LEU A 72 13.58 5.50 -0.90
CA LEU A 72 14.12 5.46 0.46
C LEU A 72 13.00 5.32 1.51
N VAL A 73 11.95 6.13 1.40
CA VAL A 73 10.81 6.07 2.33
C VAL A 73 10.12 4.71 2.28
N VAL A 74 9.84 4.17 1.09
CA VAL A 74 9.18 2.87 0.94
C VAL A 74 10.08 1.74 1.47
N GLY A 75 11.39 1.78 1.20
CA GLY A 75 12.34 0.80 1.71
C GLY A 75 12.40 0.77 3.24
N ILE A 76 12.43 1.94 3.88
CA ILE A 76 12.37 2.04 5.35
C ILE A 76 11.05 1.47 5.87
N LEU A 77 9.92 1.80 5.25
CA LEU A 77 8.60 1.32 5.65
C LEU A 77 8.40 -0.19 5.41
N ALA A 78 9.20 -0.82 4.55
CA ALA A 78 9.15 -2.25 4.28
C ALA A 78 9.81 -3.10 5.39
N VAL A 79 10.72 -2.53 6.18
CA VAL A 79 11.42 -3.20 7.28
C VAL A 79 10.50 -4.00 8.22
N PRO A 80 9.42 -3.43 8.79
CA PRO A 80 8.52 -4.19 9.67
C PRO A 80 7.83 -5.35 8.94
N PHE A 81 7.49 -5.19 7.66
CA PHE A 81 6.87 -6.27 6.88
C PHE A 81 7.88 -7.38 6.57
N PHE A 82 9.15 -7.03 6.32
CA PHE A 82 10.23 -8.00 6.13
C PHE A 82 10.49 -8.80 7.41
N TRP A 83 10.44 -8.17 8.58
CA TRP A 83 10.54 -8.88 9.85
C TRP A 83 9.38 -9.85 10.11
N LEU A 84 8.15 -9.44 9.78
CA LEU A 84 6.95 -10.23 10.08
C LEU A 84 6.70 -11.37 9.07
N PHE A 85 6.99 -11.12 7.79
CA PHE A 85 6.59 -12.00 6.68
C PHE A 85 7.78 -12.49 5.84
N GLY A 86 9.01 -12.13 6.20
CA GLY A 86 10.23 -12.46 5.48
C GLY A 86 10.57 -11.48 4.35
N GLU A 87 11.79 -11.56 3.82
CA GLU A 87 12.31 -10.72 2.73
C GLU A 87 11.78 -11.20 1.36
N THR A 88 10.48 -11.01 1.15
CA THR A 88 9.81 -11.42 -0.08
C THR A 88 9.22 -10.22 -0.80
N TYR A 89 8.99 -10.38 -2.11
CA TYR A 89 8.29 -9.38 -2.91
C TYR A 89 6.87 -9.12 -2.40
N PHE A 90 6.22 -10.15 -1.86
CA PHE A 90 4.92 -10.00 -1.19
C PHE A 90 5.00 -9.04 0.00
N SER A 91 5.99 -9.22 0.87
CA SER A 91 6.21 -8.35 2.04
C SER A 91 6.46 -6.89 1.62
N LEU A 92 7.19 -6.68 0.52
CA LEU A 92 7.44 -5.34 -0.03
C LEU A 92 6.14 -4.67 -0.49
N LYS A 93 5.26 -5.43 -1.17
CA LYS A 93 3.97 -4.94 -1.66
C LYS A 93 2.98 -4.58 -0.54
N LEU A 94 3.19 -5.07 0.68
CA LEU A 94 2.36 -4.67 1.82
C LEU A 94 2.49 -3.17 2.16
N VAL A 95 3.62 -2.54 1.83
CA VAL A 95 3.76 -1.08 1.95
C VAL A 95 2.83 -0.36 0.97
N ALA A 96 2.80 -0.81 -0.29
CA ALA A 96 1.89 -0.25 -1.29
C ALA A 96 0.42 -0.47 -0.89
N LEU A 97 0.09 -1.66 -0.37
CA LEU A 97 -1.24 -1.97 0.16
C LEU A 97 -1.64 -1.06 1.33
N LEU A 98 -0.70 -0.75 2.23
CA LEU A 98 -0.91 0.16 3.34
C LEU A 98 -1.27 1.57 2.86
N PHE A 99 -0.51 2.12 1.89
CA PHE A 99 -0.84 3.43 1.30
C PHE A 99 -2.18 3.41 0.58
N ALA A 100 -2.45 2.37 -0.22
CA ALA A 100 -3.72 2.24 -0.93
C ALA A 100 -4.92 2.15 0.05
N LEU A 101 -4.77 1.42 1.16
CA LEU A 101 -5.78 1.36 2.22
C LEU A 101 -5.97 2.72 2.89
N GLY A 102 -4.88 3.42 3.21
CA GLY A 102 -4.95 4.75 3.80
C GLY A 102 -5.69 5.74 2.89
N THR A 103 -5.32 5.78 1.61
CA THR A 103 -6.00 6.59 0.58
C THR A 103 -7.47 6.23 0.48
N PHE A 104 -7.81 4.94 0.44
CA PHE A 104 -9.20 4.46 0.40
C PHE A 104 -10.03 4.94 1.59
N VAL A 105 -9.51 4.76 2.81
CA VAL A 105 -10.20 5.17 4.04
C VAL A 105 -10.38 6.69 4.09
N LEU A 106 -9.33 7.45 3.77
CA LEU A 106 -9.40 8.92 3.76
C LEU A 106 -10.42 9.44 2.74
N TRP A 107 -10.45 8.87 1.54
CA TRP A 107 -11.44 9.23 0.52
C TRP A 107 -12.86 8.93 0.95
N TYR A 108 -13.11 7.74 1.53
CA TYR A 108 -14.44 7.41 2.05
C TYR A 108 -14.87 8.39 3.15
N LEU A 109 -14.00 8.66 4.13
CA LEU A 109 -14.30 9.58 5.23
C LEU A 109 -14.56 11.01 4.74
N PHE A 110 -13.77 11.47 3.76
CA PHE A 110 -13.96 12.76 3.13
C PHE A 110 -15.32 12.85 2.44
N LEU A 111 -15.66 11.89 1.58
CA LEU A 111 -16.91 11.90 0.83
C LEU A 111 -18.14 11.75 1.71
N ASP A 112 -18.04 10.93 2.76
CA ASP A 112 -19.11 10.74 3.73
C ASP A 112 -19.36 12.01 4.56
N LYS A 113 -18.30 12.74 4.91
CA LYS A 113 -18.38 13.97 5.70
C LYS A 113 -18.91 15.15 4.90
N PHE A 114 -18.46 15.32 3.66
CA PHE A 114 -18.72 16.54 2.88
C PHE A 114 -19.83 16.40 1.83
N PHE A 115 -20.19 15.18 1.43
CA PHE A 115 -21.21 14.94 0.41
C PHE A 115 -22.34 14.09 0.97
N SER A 116 -22.24 12.76 0.85
CA SER A 116 -23.22 11.83 1.40
C SER A 116 -22.65 10.43 1.49
N ARG A 117 -23.21 9.63 2.40
CA ARG A 117 -22.88 8.20 2.54
C ARG A 117 -23.03 7.44 1.23
N ARG A 118 -24.05 7.75 0.42
CA ARG A 118 -24.30 7.07 -0.87
C ARG A 118 -23.16 7.31 -1.85
N ILE A 119 -22.72 8.57 -1.98
CA ILE A 119 -21.58 8.93 -2.83
C ILE A 119 -20.31 8.23 -2.33
N ALA A 120 -20.04 8.26 -1.03
CA ALA A 120 -18.89 7.58 -0.44
C ALA A 120 -18.87 6.08 -0.73
N VAL A 121 -20.02 5.39 -0.61
CA VAL A 121 -20.13 3.96 -0.92
C VAL A 121 -19.94 3.67 -2.40
N VAL A 122 -20.56 4.44 -3.30
CA VAL A 122 -20.41 4.25 -4.74
C VAL A 122 -18.95 4.47 -5.16
N THR A 123 -18.32 5.55 -4.70
CA THR A 123 -16.90 5.81 -4.99
C THR A 123 -15.99 4.75 -4.38
N ALA A 124 -16.29 4.26 -3.18
CA ALA A 124 -15.53 3.16 -2.58
C ALA A 124 -15.60 1.88 -3.42
N LEU A 125 -16.78 1.51 -3.93
CA LEU A 125 -16.92 0.34 -4.80
C LEU A 125 -16.13 0.53 -6.10
N ILE A 126 -16.18 1.71 -6.72
CA ILE A 126 -15.37 2.03 -7.90
C ILE A 126 -13.87 1.91 -7.58
N PHE A 127 -13.43 2.42 -6.43
CA PHE A 127 -12.04 2.35 -6.00
C PHE A 127 -11.58 0.89 -5.77
N ILE A 128 -12.44 0.06 -5.17
CA ILE A 128 -12.15 -1.36 -4.91
C ILE A 128 -11.93 -2.11 -6.22
N PHE A 129 -12.83 -1.95 -7.19
CA PHE A 129 -12.82 -2.71 -8.44
C PHE A 129 -12.06 -2.04 -9.59
N CYS A 130 -11.52 -0.85 -9.40
CA CYS A 130 -10.61 -0.22 -10.35
C CYS A 130 -9.37 -1.09 -10.54
N VAL A 131 -8.88 -1.18 -11.78
CA VAL A 131 -7.73 -2.02 -12.13
C VAL A 131 -6.54 -1.66 -11.23
N PRO A 132 -6.02 -2.63 -10.47
CA PRO A 132 -4.81 -2.46 -9.68
C PRO A 132 -3.61 -2.29 -10.61
N PHE A 133 -2.99 -1.11 -10.63
CA PHE A 133 -1.74 -0.90 -11.36
C PHE A 133 -0.50 -1.32 -10.56
N TYR A 134 -0.53 -1.18 -9.22
CA TYR A 134 0.67 -1.33 -8.39
C TYR A 134 0.49 -2.14 -7.08
N THR A 135 -0.71 -2.64 -6.79
CA THR A 135 -1.08 -3.40 -5.56
C THR A 135 -1.83 -4.67 -5.90
#